data_AF-A0A9X2T1F2-F1
#
_entry.id   AF-A0A9X2T1F2-F1
#
_cell.length_a   1.000
_cell.length_b   1.000
_cell.length_c   1.000
_cell.angle_alpha   90.00
_cell.angle_beta   90.00
_cell.angle_gamma   90.00
#
_symmetry.space_group_name_H-M   'P 1'
#
loop_
_entity.id
_entity.type
_entity.pdbx_description
1 polymer ?
#
loop_
_entity_poly.entity_id
_entity_poly.type
_entity_poly.pdbx_seq_one_letter_code
_entity_poly.pdbx_strand_id
1 'polypeptide(L)'
;MIDFKYRPKEYFESGLTSVLLIRLDFPESQWGEVISIYANLLDGMIHFEAVDFYGNDINLSPAKSLDPLSTQEVIYMLETMEADWENSHGNMGLTLLGIPEVDSKYYPELKKYFSEKRKGFGLD
;
A
#
# COMPACT_ATOMS: atom_id res chain seq x y z
N MET A 1 -0.25 -21.46 0.03
CA MET A 1 0.32 -20.84 1.24
C MET A 1 0.99 -19.57 0.77
N ILE A 2 0.86 -18.47 1.50
CA ILE A 2 1.46 -17.18 1.12
C ILE A 2 2.96 -17.24 1.43
N ASP A 3 3.80 -16.91 0.45
CA ASP A 3 5.24 -16.71 0.60
C ASP A 3 5.54 -15.28 1.08
N PHE A 4 5.56 -15.15 2.40
CA PHE A 4 5.91 -13.90 3.08
C PHE A 4 7.33 -13.40 2.79
N LYS A 5 8.23 -14.29 2.35
CA LYS A 5 9.63 -13.94 2.04
C LYS A 5 9.84 -13.57 0.58
N TYR A 6 8.83 -13.76 -0.27
CA TYR A 6 8.90 -13.37 -1.67
C TYR A 6 9.29 -11.88 -1.80
N ARG A 7 10.22 -11.60 -2.71
CA ARG A 7 10.72 -10.26 -3.00
C ARG A 7 10.87 -10.13 -4.52
N PRO A 8 10.29 -9.10 -5.15
CA PRO A 8 10.53 -8.81 -6.56
C PRO A 8 12.02 -8.57 -6.81
N LYS A 9 12.52 -8.96 -7.99
CA LYS A 9 13.94 -8.75 -8.33
C LYS A 9 14.26 -7.26 -8.44
N GLU A 10 13.37 -6.49 -9.04
CA GLU A 10 13.45 -5.05 -9.23
C GLU A 10 12.04 -4.47 -9.38
N TYR A 11 11.88 -3.18 -9.10
CA TYR A 11 10.64 -2.45 -9.40
C TYR A 11 10.70 -1.69 -10.73
N PHE A 12 11.88 -1.24 -11.09
CA PHE A 12 12.12 -0.22 -12.10
C PHE A 12 12.61 -0.86 -13.40
N GLU A 13 11.68 -1.15 -14.31
CA GLU A 13 12.04 -1.59 -15.67
C GLU A 13 12.70 -0.45 -16.46
N SER A 14 13.51 -0.80 -17.47
CA SER A 14 14.49 0.08 -18.12
C SER A 14 13.99 1.51 -18.42
N GLY A 15 14.48 2.46 -17.62
CA GLY A 15 14.25 3.90 -17.77
C GLY A 15 13.18 4.49 -16.85
N LEU A 16 12.44 3.66 -16.12
CA LEU A 16 11.47 4.13 -15.13
C LEU A 16 12.17 4.47 -13.81
N THR A 17 11.80 5.60 -13.21
CA THR A 17 12.22 5.99 -11.86
C THR A 17 11.04 6.08 -10.90
N SER A 18 9.83 5.81 -11.37
CA SER A 18 8.61 5.82 -10.59
C SER A 18 7.64 4.77 -11.11
N VAL A 19 7.04 3.98 -10.22
CA VAL A 19 6.06 2.94 -10.56
C VAL A 19 4.92 2.91 -9.54
N LEU A 20 3.71 2.63 -10.01
CA LEU A 20 2.59 2.27 -9.13
C LEU A 20 2.84 0.86 -8.58
N LEU A 21 3.15 0.79 -7.29
CA LEU A 21 3.49 -0.45 -6.61
C LEU A 21 2.23 -1.22 -6.21
N ILE A 22 1.30 -0.53 -5.55
CA ILE A 22 0.09 -1.11 -4.95
C ILE A 22 -1.05 -0.12 -5.09
N ARG A 23 -2.24 -0.65 -5.37
CA ARG A 23 -3.50 0.08 -5.26
C ARG A 23 -4.34 -0.56 -4.16
N LEU A 24 -4.87 0.27 -3.28
CA LEU A 24 -5.77 -0.10 -2.19
C LEU A 24 -7.13 0.53 -2.49
N ASP A 25 -8.16 -0.29 -2.58
CA ASP A 25 -9.54 0.17 -2.71
C ASP A 25 -10.26 -0.12 -1.38
N PHE A 26 -11.03 0.84 -0.86
CA PHE A 26 -11.80 0.72 0.39
C PHE A 26 -13.31 0.75 0.09
N PRO A 27 -13.95 -0.39 -0.22
CA PRO A 27 -15.35 -0.45 -0.63
C PRO A 27 -16.34 0.05 0.43
N GLU A 28 -16.01 -0.08 1.71
CA GLU A 28 -16.85 0.31 2.84
C GLU A 28 -16.87 1.82 3.07
N SER A 29 -15.96 2.55 2.42
CA SER A 29 -15.98 4.00 2.43
C SER A 29 -17.21 4.55 1.72
N GLN A 30 -17.76 5.65 2.24
CA GLN A 30 -18.85 6.39 1.59
C GLN A 30 -18.47 6.90 0.19
N TRP A 31 -17.20 7.16 -0.08
CA TRP A 31 -16.73 7.74 -1.34
C TRP A 31 -15.92 6.76 -2.19
N GLY A 32 -15.77 5.51 -1.74
CA GLY A 32 -14.92 4.51 -2.39
C GLY A 32 -13.47 4.99 -2.45
N GLU A 33 -12.90 5.34 -1.29
CA GLU A 33 -11.53 5.84 -1.24
C GLU A 33 -10.55 4.85 -1.87
N VAL A 34 -9.61 5.41 -2.63
CA VAL A 34 -8.50 4.68 -3.24
C VAL A 34 -7.21 5.31 -2.76
N ILE A 35 -6.30 4.49 -2.26
CA ILE A 35 -4.93 4.89 -1.92
C ILE A 35 -3.98 4.16 -2.86
N SER A 36 -3.17 4.93 -3.56
CA SER A 36 -2.13 4.42 -4.47
C SER A 36 -0.77 4.57 -3.82
N ILE A 37 0.00 3.50 -3.76
CA ILE A 37 1.38 3.53 -3.25
C ILE A 37 2.33 3.46 -4.43
N TYR A 38 3.17 4.48 -4.55
CA TYR A 38 4.22 4.59 -5.55
C TYR A 38 5.57 4.23 -4.95
N ALA A 39 6.42 3.61 -5.76
CA ALA A 39 7.83 3.46 -5.49
C ALA A 39 8.61 4.38 -6.42
N ASN A 40 9.48 5.22 -5.86
CA ASN A 40 10.27 6.22 -6.56
C ASN A 40 11.76 5.99 -6.32
N LEU A 41 12.57 5.89 -7.37
CA LEU A 41 14.02 5.78 -7.27
C LEU A 41 14.63 7.18 -7.19
N LEU A 42 15.15 7.54 -6.02
CA LEU A 42 15.80 8.83 -5.75
C LEU A 42 17.14 8.58 -5.05
N ASP A 43 18.23 9.12 -5.60
CA ASP A 43 19.58 8.99 -5.04
C ASP A 43 20.01 7.55 -4.70
N GLY A 44 19.56 6.57 -5.49
CA GLY A 44 19.86 5.14 -5.29
C GLY A 44 19.07 4.48 -4.17
N MET A 45 18.08 5.18 -3.57
CA MET A 45 17.11 4.62 -2.63
C MET A 45 15.73 4.55 -3.26
N ILE A 46 14.95 3.56 -2.85
CA ILE A 46 13.55 3.42 -3.18
C ILE A 46 12.76 4.16 -2.11
N HIS A 47 12.04 5.21 -2.51
CA HIS A 47 11.14 5.97 -1.67
C HIS A 47 9.70 5.52 -1.92
N PHE A 48 8.95 5.29 -0.86
CA PHE A 48 7.53 4.93 -0.94
C PHE A 48 6.67 6.14 -0.61
N GLU A 49 5.63 6.36 -1.40
CA GLU A 49 4.70 7.46 -1.23
C GLU A 49 3.28 6.97 -1.40
N ALA A 50 2.40 7.29 -0.45
CA ALA A 50 0.98 7.02 -0.55
C ALA A 50 0.25 8.28 -1.02
N VAL A 51 -0.59 8.12 -2.03
CA VAL A 51 -1.37 9.19 -2.63
C VAL A 51 -2.83 8.79 -2.65
N ASP A 52 -3.68 9.64 -2.09
CA ASP A 52 -5.12 9.54 -2.18
C ASP A 52 -5.70 10.69 -3.03
N PHE A 53 -7.02 10.72 -3.18
CA PHE A 53 -7.69 11.78 -3.93
C PHE A 53 -7.62 13.15 -3.24
N TYR A 54 -7.57 13.19 -1.91
CA TYR A 54 -7.66 14.44 -1.14
C TYR A 54 -6.30 15.10 -0.91
N GLY A 55 -5.19 14.43 -1.25
CA GLY A 55 -3.83 14.92 -1.00
C GLY A 55 -3.47 14.87 0.48
N ASN A 56 -4.00 13.88 1.20
CA ASN A 56 -3.68 13.65 2.60
C ASN A 56 -2.21 13.22 2.75
N ASP A 57 -1.56 13.69 3.82
CA ASP A 57 -0.22 13.23 4.19
C ASP A 57 -0.33 11.87 4.89
N ILE A 58 0.02 10.81 4.16
CA ILE A 58 -0.04 9.42 4.63
C ILE A 58 1.39 8.91 4.83
N ASN A 59 1.73 8.65 6.08
CA ASN A 59 3.02 8.13 6.48
C ASN A 59 3.08 6.61 6.25
N LEU A 60 4.17 6.17 5.61
CA LEU A 60 4.46 4.76 5.34
C LEU A 60 5.63 4.28 6.19
N SER A 61 5.55 3.04 6.68
CA SER A 61 6.63 2.41 7.45
C SER A 61 6.95 1.02 6.88
N PRO A 62 8.09 0.82 6.20
CA PRO A 62 9.15 1.80 5.95
C PRO A 62 8.78 2.81 4.85
N ALA A 63 9.23 4.07 5.00
CA ALA A 63 9.07 5.09 3.96
C ALA A 63 10.10 4.97 2.83
N LYS A 64 11.18 4.20 3.03
CA LYS A 64 12.22 3.97 2.02
C LYS A 64 13.02 2.69 2.28
N SER A 65 13.65 2.16 1.24
CA SER A 65 14.53 1.00 1.31
C SER A 65 15.64 1.05 0.26
N LEU A 66 16.69 0.23 0.43
CA LEU A 66 17.74 0.05 -0.58
C LEU A 66 17.32 -0.96 -1.66
N ASP A 67 16.55 -1.96 -1.28
CA ASP A 67 16.10 -3.06 -2.13
C ASP A 67 14.57 -3.13 -2.14
N PRO A 68 13.94 -3.79 -3.13
CA PRO A 68 12.52 -4.13 -3.09
C PRO A 68 12.13 -4.78 -1.76
N LEU A 69 10.97 -4.43 -1.22
CA LEU A 69 10.45 -5.02 0.00
C LEU A 69 10.03 -6.49 -0.22
N SER A 70 10.08 -7.30 0.82
CA SER A 70 9.42 -8.61 0.83
C SER A 70 7.91 -8.45 0.98
N THR A 71 7.14 -9.48 0.64
CA THR A 71 5.68 -9.52 0.86
C THR A 71 5.31 -9.17 2.31
N GLN A 72 6.08 -9.68 3.29
CA GLN A 72 5.87 -9.37 4.70
C GLN A 72 6.08 -7.89 5.03
N GLU A 73 7.18 -7.29 4.53
CA GLU A 73 7.50 -5.87 4.75
C GLU A 73 6.43 -4.97 4.12
N VAL A 74 5.89 -5.36 2.96
CA VAL A 74 4.77 -4.66 2.34
C VAL A 74 3.50 -4.78 3.17
N ILE A 75 3.12 -5.98 3.62
CA ILE A 75 1.94 -6.14 4.50
C ILE A 75 2.08 -5.26 5.74
N TYR A 76 3.25 -5.27 6.38
CA TYR A 76 3.52 -4.42 7.52
C TYR A 76 3.33 -2.94 7.20
N MET A 77 3.87 -2.46 6.08
CA MET A 77 3.69 -1.08 5.61
C MET A 77 2.22 -0.72 5.41
N LEU A 78 1.43 -1.60 4.78
CA LEU A 78 0.01 -1.37 4.54
C LEU A 78 -0.82 -1.34 5.84
N GLU A 79 -0.47 -2.20 6.81
CA GLU A 79 -1.21 -2.30 8.08
C GLU A 79 -0.81 -1.25 9.11
N THR A 80 0.31 -0.56 8.89
CA THR A 80 0.85 0.48 9.78
C THR A 80 0.85 1.87 9.14
N MET A 81 0.09 2.05 8.06
CA MET A 81 -0.11 3.38 7.49
C MET A 81 -0.81 4.28 8.50
N GLU A 82 -0.32 5.51 8.61
CA GLU A 82 -0.87 6.51 9.52
C GLU A 82 -1.05 7.84 8.79
N ALA A 83 -2.15 8.53 9.08
CA ALA A 83 -2.38 9.90 8.63
C ALA A 83 -2.71 10.77 9.85
N ASP A 84 -2.51 12.09 9.72
CA ASP A 84 -2.91 13.03 10.78
C ASP A 84 -4.44 13.06 10.90
N TRP A 85 -4.97 12.65 12.06
CA TRP A 85 -6.41 12.57 12.30
C TRP A 85 -7.09 13.95 12.38
N GLU A 86 -6.37 14.99 12.80
CA GLU A 86 -6.92 16.33 12.96
C GLU A 86 -6.87 17.11 11.64
N ASN A 87 -5.86 16.84 10.82
CA ASN A 87 -5.61 17.59 9.59
C ASN A 87 -5.98 16.84 8.30
N SER A 88 -6.43 15.57 8.38
CA SER A 88 -6.83 14.81 7.20
C SER A 88 -8.26 15.10 6.73
N HIS A 89 -8.45 15.01 5.42
CA HIS A 89 -9.72 15.14 4.73
C HIS A 89 -10.31 13.76 4.40
N GLY A 90 -11.63 13.71 4.17
CA GLY A 90 -12.30 12.48 3.73
C GLY A 90 -12.39 11.38 4.80
N ASN A 91 -12.24 11.73 6.09
CA ASN A 91 -12.18 10.77 7.21
C ASN A 91 -11.07 9.73 7.07
N MET A 92 -9.89 10.12 6.55
CA MET A 92 -8.76 9.22 6.31
C MET A 92 -8.41 8.33 7.52
N GLY A 93 -8.48 8.86 8.75
CA GLY A 93 -8.26 8.06 9.96
C GLY A 93 -9.19 6.84 10.06
N LEU A 94 -10.47 6.98 9.68
CA LEU A 94 -11.40 5.85 9.61
C LEU A 94 -11.13 4.95 8.40
N THR A 95 -10.78 5.53 7.25
CA THR A 95 -10.42 4.77 6.04
C THR A 95 -9.25 3.81 6.31
N LEU A 96 -8.20 4.29 6.97
CA LEU A 96 -7.02 3.48 7.32
C LEU A 96 -7.30 2.37 8.36
N LEU A 97 -8.40 2.45 9.10
CA LEU A 97 -8.87 1.34 9.96
C LEU A 97 -9.57 0.22 9.17
N GLY A 98 -9.96 0.49 7.92
CA GLY A 98 -10.59 -0.48 7.04
C GLY A 98 -9.62 -1.56 6.54
N ILE A 99 -10.18 -2.60 5.92
CA ILE A 99 -9.39 -3.66 5.29
C ILE A 99 -9.53 -3.52 3.77
N PRO A 100 -8.51 -3.02 3.06
CA PRO A 100 -8.64 -2.71 1.65
C PRO A 100 -8.72 -3.98 0.79
N GLU A 101 -9.34 -3.85 -0.37
CA GLU A 101 -9.03 -4.70 -1.51
C GLU A 101 -7.68 -4.26 -2.09
N VAL A 102 -6.80 -5.21 -2.39
CA VAL A 102 -5.41 -4.90 -2.78
C VAL A 102 -5.10 -5.45 -4.16
N ASP A 103 -4.56 -4.60 -5.03
CA ASP A 103 -4.03 -4.96 -6.34
C ASP A 103 -2.56 -4.55 -6.47
N SER A 104 -1.72 -5.46 -6.97
CA SER A 104 -0.31 -5.20 -7.24
C SER A 104 0.21 -6.15 -8.30
N LYS A 105 0.95 -5.60 -9.26
CA LYS A 105 1.65 -6.37 -10.30
C LYS A 105 2.94 -7.02 -9.78
N TYR A 106 3.49 -6.46 -8.71
CA TYR A 106 4.77 -6.86 -8.12
C TYR A 106 4.57 -7.92 -7.03
N TYR A 107 3.45 -7.88 -6.32
CA TYR A 107 3.16 -8.79 -5.21
C TYR A 107 1.87 -9.58 -5.45
N PRO A 108 1.95 -10.71 -6.17
CA PRO A 108 0.77 -11.47 -6.60
C PRO A 108 -0.06 -12.04 -5.44
N GLU A 109 0.54 -12.19 -4.26
CA GLU A 109 -0.12 -12.80 -3.10
C GLU A 109 -0.84 -11.79 -2.19
N LEU A 110 -0.62 -10.49 -2.35
CA LEU A 110 -1.30 -9.48 -1.52
C LEU A 110 -2.81 -9.54 -1.69
N LYS A 111 -3.30 -9.65 -2.93
CA LYS A 111 -4.73 -9.78 -3.21
C LYS A 111 -5.34 -10.94 -2.43
N LYS A 112 -4.65 -12.09 -2.40
CA LYS A 112 -5.09 -13.26 -1.66
C LYS A 112 -5.09 -12.99 -0.15
N TYR A 113 -3.99 -12.47 0.40
CA TYR A 113 -3.86 -12.15 1.83
C TYR A 113 -5.00 -11.26 2.33
N PHE A 114 -5.23 -10.13 1.65
CA PHE A 114 -6.26 -9.18 2.06
C PHE A 114 -7.67 -9.72 1.83
N SER A 115 -7.92 -10.50 0.77
CA SER A 115 -9.23 -11.16 0.58
C SER A 115 -9.55 -12.19 1.68
N GLU A 116 -8.55 -12.95 2.14
CA GLU A 116 -8.74 -13.90 3.25
C GLU A 116 -8.96 -13.15 4.56
N LYS A 117 -8.27 -12.02 4.76
CA LYS A 117 -8.48 -11.13 5.92
C LYS A 117 -9.89 -10.53 5.92
N ARG A 118 -10.34 -9.94 4.80
CA ARG A 118 -11.70 -9.37 4.65
C ARG A 118 -12.79 -10.39 4.98
N LYS A 119 -12.68 -11.61 4.45
CA LYS A 119 -13.58 -12.74 4.80
C LYS A 119 -13.58 -13.06 6.29
N GLY A 120 -12.41 -13.06 6.92
CA GLY A 120 -12.28 -13.28 8.37
C GLY A 120 -13.04 -12.27 9.23
N PHE A 121 -13.25 -11.04 8.71
CA PHE A 121 -14.01 -9.97 9.37
C PHE A 121 -15.44 -9.82 8.84
N GLY A 122 -15.89 -10.69 7.91
CA GLY A 122 -17.25 -10.66 7.36
C GLY A 122 -17.52 -9.50 6.40
N LEU A 123 -16.49 -8.98 5.73
CA LEU A 123 -16.59 -7.87 4.77
C LEU A 123 -16.80 -8.34 3.31
N ASP A 124 -16.68 -9.65 3.05
CA ASP A 124 -16.83 -10.31 1.75
C ASP A 124 -17.85 -11.47 1.83
#